data_AF-A0A9D6RBV2-F1
#
_entry.id   AF-A0A9D6RBV2-F1
#
_cell.length_a   1.000
_cell.length_b   1.000
_cell.length_c   1.000
_cell.angle_alpha   90.00
_cell.angle_beta   90.00
_cell.angle_gamma   90.00
#
_symmetry.space_group_name_H-M   'P 1'
#
loop_
_entity.id
_entity.type
_entity.pdbx_description
1 polymer ?
#
loop_
_entity_poly.entity_id
_entity_poly.type
_entity_poly.pdbx_seq_one_letter_code
_entity_poly.pdbx_strand_id
1 'polypeptide(L)'
;MPGTEVTRFDLEEFEEQKFAELRTLTIYTGLVAAFVVLSMAMGDFVVNPGEAAGTLKWRLLNSVVLLTACPLYLRLNLPRKWYPLSLAVGICITSIIALFVASRLNSEIAFIATGVVCGLGGVLIMSVGVGRRQAIAVLFAVALTPYVLFASGFLKSVALAGIMAFTVPTLFYCLVLVIVFDLLFRKNYMARKQLLAEKIRAEQATLLKNQFLALVSHDLKGPAGTIKGYMDLIISGQIPSDDTGRIMEACALPPIQCQK
;
A
#
# COMPACT_ATOMS: atom_id res chain seq x y z
N MET A 1 29.06 -16.65 1.04
CA MET A 1 27.85 -16.19 1.75
C MET A 1 27.08 -15.25 0.82
N PRO A 2 25.90 -15.63 0.32
CA PRO A 2 25.06 -14.73 -0.47
C PRO A 2 24.37 -13.74 0.49
N GLY A 3 25.14 -12.77 0.96
CA GLY A 3 24.68 -11.73 1.86
C GLY A 3 24.90 -10.38 1.20
N THR A 4 23.91 -9.49 1.35
CA THR A 4 23.96 -8.01 1.19
C THR A 4 23.36 -7.35 -0.06
N GLU A 5 22.81 -8.04 -1.05
CA GLU A 5 22.10 -7.33 -2.15
C GLU A 5 20.68 -6.81 -1.79
N VAL A 6 20.15 -7.15 -0.62
CA VAL A 6 18.78 -6.79 -0.20
C VAL A 6 18.60 -5.28 0.08
N THR A 7 19.67 -4.48 0.12
CA THR A 7 19.62 -3.10 0.62
C THR A 7 19.40 -2.02 -0.43
N ARG A 8 19.43 -2.32 -1.73
CA ARG A 8 19.10 -1.28 -2.71
C ARG A 8 17.58 -1.06 -2.71
N PHE A 9 17.17 0.14 -2.29
CA PHE A 9 15.80 0.60 -2.45
C PHE A 9 15.50 0.68 -3.95
N ASP A 10 14.76 -0.30 -4.44
CA ASP A 10 14.29 -0.27 -5.82
C ASP A 10 13.10 0.68 -5.90
N LEU A 11 13.35 1.84 -6.50
CA LEU A 11 12.34 2.87 -6.64
C LEU A 11 11.19 2.36 -7.50
N GLU A 12 11.46 1.56 -8.53
CA GLU A 12 10.48 1.07 -9.50
C GLU A 12 9.52 0.04 -8.85
N GLU A 13 10.07 -0.92 -8.11
CA GLU A 13 9.29 -1.91 -7.34
C GLU A 13 8.40 -1.23 -6.29
N PHE A 14 8.94 -0.28 -5.52
CA PHE A 14 8.16 0.51 -4.57
C PHE A 14 7.00 1.24 -5.25
N GLU A 15 7.31 1.84 -6.39
CA GLU A 15 6.40 2.62 -7.19
C GLU A 15 5.28 1.76 -7.81
N GLU A 16 5.58 0.52 -8.22
CA GLU A 16 4.59 -0.46 -8.68
C GLU A 16 3.68 -0.94 -7.54
N GLN A 17 4.26 -1.27 -6.39
CA GLN A 17 3.48 -1.70 -5.23
C GLN A 17 2.54 -0.58 -4.75
N LYS A 18 3.01 0.66 -4.74
CA LYS A 18 2.19 1.85 -4.44
C LYS A 18 1.03 1.98 -5.43
N PHE A 19 1.25 1.74 -6.72
CA PHE A 19 0.19 1.74 -7.73
C PHE A 19 -0.80 0.57 -7.58
N ALA A 20 -0.35 -0.61 -7.13
CA ALA A 20 -1.22 -1.74 -6.82
C ALA A 20 -2.14 -1.44 -5.63
N GLU A 21 -1.61 -0.84 -4.55
CA GLU A 21 -2.43 -0.42 -3.39
C GLU A 21 -3.44 0.67 -3.75
N LEU A 22 -3.08 1.58 -4.67
CA LEU A 22 -3.98 2.58 -5.20
C LEU A 22 -5.21 1.94 -5.88
N ARG A 23 -5.05 0.83 -6.60
CA ARG A 23 -6.19 0.15 -7.25
C ARG A 23 -7.22 -0.30 -6.22
N THR A 24 -6.78 -0.84 -5.09
CA THR A 24 -7.66 -1.23 -3.97
C THR A 24 -8.29 -0.01 -3.32
N LEU A 25 -7.50 1.04 -3.07
CA LEU A 25 -7.99 2.28 -2.47
C LEU A 25 -8.97 3.02 -3.38
N THR A 26 -8.84 2.90 -4.70
CA THR A 26 -9.71 3.60 -5.66
C THR A 26 -11.19 3.24 -5.45
N ILE A 27 -11.47 1.97 -5.13
CA ILE A 27 -12.83 1.50 -4.83
C ILE A 27 -13.39 2.25 -3.60
N TYR A 28 -12.60 2.33 -2.53
CA TYR A 28 -13.00 3.04 -1.31
C TYR A 28 -13.12 4.55 -1.53
N THR A 29 -12.21 5.15 -2.29
CA THR A 29 -12.28 6.58 -2.63
C THR A 29 -13.52 6.90 -3.44
N GLY A 30 -13.98 5.97 -4.29
CA GLY A 30 -15.25 6.06 -5.00
C GLY A 30 -16.43 6.25 -4.05
N LEU A 31 -16.49 5.42 -3.02
CA LEU A 31 -17.54 5.45 -2.01
C LEU A 31 -17.46 6.71 -1.14
N VAL A 32 -16.25 7.07 -0.69
CA VAL A 32 -16.03 8.28 0.12
C VAL A 32 -16.40 9.54 -0.64
N ALA A 33 -16.02 9.67 -1.91
CA ALA A 33 -16.38 10.85 -2.69
C ALA A 33 -17.88 10.91 -2.99
N ALA A 34 -18.57 9.78 -3.20
CA ALA A 34 -20.03 9.78 -3.28
C ALA A 34 -20.68 10.30 -1.98
N PHE A 35 -20.15 9.90 -0.82
CA PHE A 35 -20.61 10.40 0.48
C PHE A 35 -20.35 11.90 0.68
N VAL A 36 -19.15 12.37 0.32
CA VAL A 36 -18.79 13.80 0.37
C VAL A 36 -19.75 14.62 -0.48
N VAL A 37 -20.09 14.14 -1.67
CA VAL A 37 -20.99 14.84 -2.60
C VAL A 37 -22.41 14.91 -2.04
N LEU A 38 -22.88 13.82 -1.42
CA LEU A 38 -24.16 13.80 -0.74
C LEU A 38 -24.19 14.79 0.43
N SER A 39 -23.11 14.85 1.21
CA SER A 39 -22.96 15.80 2.32
C SER A 39 -22.96 17.25 1.83
N MET A 40 -22.27 17.55 0.73
CA MET A 40 -22.30 18.89 0.12
C MET A 40 -23.68 19.24 -0.42
N ALA A 41 -24.37 18.29 -1.06
CA ALA A 41 -25.73 18.48 -1.52
C ALA A 41 -26.69 18.81 -0.37
N MET A 42 -26.58 18.11 0.76
CA MET A 42 -27.35 18.44 1.97
C MET A 42 -27.04 19.85 2.48
N GLY A 43 -25.76 20.27 2.45
CA GLY A 43 -25.35 21.63 2.79
C GLY A 43 -26.02 22.69 1.92
N ASP A 44 -26.10 22.48 0.60
CA ASP A 44 -26.77 23.40 -0.32
C ASP A 44 -28.26 23.55 0.01
N PHE A 45 -28.95 22.45 0.36
CA PHE A 45 -30.36 22.50 0.77
C PHE A 45 -30.58 23.31 2.06
N VAL A 46 -29.61 23.30 2.97
CA VAL A 46 -29.68 24.09 4.22
C VAL A 46 -29.40 25.56 3.95
N VAL A 47 -28.43 25.89 3.08
CA VAL A 47 -28.01 27.28 2.83
C VAL A 47 -28.97 28.00 1.88
N ASN A 48 -29.39 27.35 0.79
CA ASN A 48 -30.27 27.96 -0.21
C ASN A 48 -31.18 26.92 -0.89
N PRO A 49 -32.33 26.56 -0.27
CA PRO A 49 -33.19 25.49 -0.77
C PRO A 49 -33.79 25.78 -2.16
N GLY A 50 -33.93 27.06 -2.53
CA GLY A 50 -34.49 27.47 -3.82
C GLY A 50 -33.59 27.14 -5.02
N GLU A 51 -32.27 27.16 -4.83
CA GLU A 51 -31.29 26.89 -5.88
C GLU A 51 -30.68 25.47 -5.80
N ALA A 52 -30.83 24.80 -4.65
CA ALA A 52 -30.21 23.50 -4.36
C ALA A 52 -30.52 22.40 -5.40
N ALA A 53 -31.74 22.35 -5.92
CA ALA A 53 -32.11 21.36 -6.94
C ALA A 53 -31.37 21.57 -8.26
N GLY A 54 -31.06 22.82 -8.61
CA GLY A 54 -30.28 23.17 -9.80
C GLY A 54 -28.80 22.81 -9.64
N THR A 55 -28.24 23.03 -8.45
CA THR A 55 -26.81 22.75 -8.17
C THR A 55 -26.53 21.27 -7.97
N LEU A 56 -27.49 20.50 -7.48
CA LEU A 56 -27.38 19.05 -7.31
C LEU A 56 -26.97 18.36 -8.62
N LYS A 57 -27.59 18.72 -9.75
CA LYS A 57 -27.27 18.15 -11.07
C LYS A 57 -25.81 18.37 -11.43
N TRP A 58 -25.31 19.59 -11.21
CA TRP A 58 -23.92 19.94 -11.49
C TRP A 58 -22.93 19.29 -10.53
N ARG A 59 -23.29 19.14 -9.24
CA ARG A 59 -22.48 18.41 -8.27
C ARG A 59 -22.38 16.94 -8.62
N LEU A 60 -23.50 16.28 -8.95
CA LEU A 60 -23.51 14.90 -9.41
C LEU A 60 -22.66 14.73 -10.68
N LEU A 61 -22.77 15.65 -11.64
CA LEU A 61 -21.94 15.62 -12.85
C LEU A 61 -20.45 15.73 -12.52
N ASN A 62 -20.06 16.70 -11.68
CA ASN A 62 -18.68 16.89 -11.25
C ASN A 62 -18.13 15.63 -10.55
N SER A 63 -18.96 15.05 -9.69
CA SER A 63 -18.65 13.81 -8.96
C SER A 63 -18.43 12.65 -9.90
N VAL A 64 -19.32 12.46 -10.88
CA VAL A 64 -19.16 11.42 -11.90
C VAL A 64 -17.86 11.62 -12.65
N VAL A 65 -17.50 12.84 -13.06
CA VAL A 65 -16.23 13.10 -13.76
C VAL A 65 -15.03 12.73 -12.88
N LEU A 66 -15.00 13.18 -11.62
CA LEU A 66 -13.89 12.91 -10.71
C LEU A 66 -13.79 11.43 -10.33
N LEU A 67 -14.95 10.81 -10.07
CA LEU A 67 -15.08 9.42 -9.64
C LEU A 67 -14.85 8.42 -10.76
N THR A 68 -15.15 8.78 -12.00
CA THR A 68 -14.95 7.87 -13.14
C THR A 68 -13.54 7.96 -13.69
N ALA A 69 -12.89 9.13 -13.67
CA ALA A 69 -11.57 9.31 -14.26
C ALA A 69 -10.53 8.30 -13.75
N CYS A 70 -10.46 8.10 -12.43
CA CYS A 70 -9.48 7.20 -11.81
C CYS A 70 -9.76 5.70 -12.07
N PRO A 71 -10.94 5.13 -11.74
CA PRO A 71 -11.24 3.72 -12.03
C PRO A 71 -11.35 3.43 -13.53
N LEU A 72 -11.79 4.38 -14.35
CA LEU A 72 -11.78 4.21 -15.81
C LEU A 72 -10.34 4.10 -16.32
N TYR A 73 -9.43 4.95 -15.83
CA TYR A 73 -8.01 4.84 -16.15
C TYR A 73 -7.45 3.46 -15.77
N LEU A 74 -7.73 2.99 -14.55
CA LEU A 74 -7.29 1.68 -14.07
C LEU A 74 -7.89 0.52 -14.85
N ARG A 75 -9.15 0.64 -15.28
CA ARG A 75 -9.87 -0.37 -16.08
C ARG A 75 -9.36 -0.45 -17.52
N LEU A 76 -8.95 0.68 -18.10
CA LEU A 76 -8.38 0.76 -19.45
C LEU A 76 -6.92 0.31 -19.52
N ASN A 77 -6.31 -0.04 -18.38
CA ASN A 77 -4.92 -0.50 -18.28
C ASN A 77 -3.92 0.44 -18.98
N LEU A 78 -4.16 1.76 -18.86
CA LEU A 78 -3.36 2.78 -19.54
C LEU A 78 -1.93 2.82 -18.95
N PRO A 79 -0.92 3.14 -19.78
CA PRO A 79 0.48 3.11 -19.35
C PRO A 79 0.70 4.10 -18.22
N ARG A 80 1.24 3.64 -17.08
CA ARG A 80 1.42 4.42 -15.85
C ARG A 80 1.96 5.85 -16.03
N LYS A 81 2.84 6.07 -17.01
CA LYS A 81 3.39 7.39 -17.33
C LYS A 81 2.33 8.47 -17.60
N TRP A 82 1.17 8.09 -18.10
CA TRP A 82 0.07 9.01 -18.43
C TRP A 82 -0.86 9.28 -17.25
N TYR A 83 -0.83 8.45 -16.22
CA TYR A 83 -1.70 8.53 -15.06
C TYR A 83 -1.67 9.90 -14.36
N PRO A 84 -0.50 10.44 -13.99
CA PRO A 84 -0.44 11.76 -13.35
C PRO A 84 -1.02 12.85 -14.25
N LEU A 85 -0.80 12.78 -15.57
CA LEU A 85 -1.29 13.77 -16.51
C LEU A 85 -2.82 13.69 -16.65
N SER A 86 -3.38 12.50 -16.88
CA SER A 86 -4.82 12.33 -17.01
C SER A 86 -5.57 12.77 -15.76
N LEU A 87 -5.00 12.47 -14.59
CA LEU A 87 -5.61 12.85 -13.32
C LEU A 87 -5.46 14.36 -13.10
N ALA A 88 -4.33 14.98 -13.48
CA ALA A 88 -4.13 16.43 -13.38
C ALA A 88 -5.17 17.18 -14.23
N VAL A 89 -5.36 16.73 -15.47
CA VAL A 89 -6.38 17.25 -16.38
C VAL A 89 -7.77 17.06 -15.79
N GLY A 90 -8.08 15.86 -15.27
CA GLY A 90 -9.35 15.58 -14.62
C GLY A 90 -9.64 16.51 -13.45
N ILE A 91 -8.67 16.71 -12.54
CA ILE A 91 -8.83 17.63 -11.42
C ILE A 91 -9.01 19.06 -11.92
N CYS A 92 -8.18 19.54 -12.84
CA CYS A 92 -8.31 20.91 -13.37
C CYS A 92 -9.69 21.14 -13.98
N ILE A 93 -10.19 20.21 -14.79
CA ILE A 93 -11.55 20.26 -15.36
C ILE A 93 -12.60 20.32 -14.25
N THR A 94 -12.51 19.43 -13.26
CA THR A 94 -13.47 19.40 -12.13
C THR A 94 -13.43 20.66 -11.28
N SER A 95 -12.25 21.26 -11.08
CA SER A 95 -12.07 22.54 -10.40
C SER A 95 -12.69 23.69 -11.19
N ILE A 96 -12.51 23.73 -12.52
CA ILE A 96 -13.14 24.74 -13.38
C ILE A 96 -14.67 24.61 -13.31
N ILE A 97 -15.21 23.40 -13.42
CA ILE A 97 -16.66 23.15 -13.33
C ILE A 97 -17.18 23.55 -11.95
N ALA A 98 -16.48 23.18 -10.87
CA ALA A 98 -16.82 23.54 -9.50
C ALA A 98 -16.89 25.05 -9.30
N LEU A 99 -15.87 25.77 -9.75
CA LEU A 99 -15.80 27.24 -9.65
C LEU A 99 -16.88 27.91 -10.50
N PHE A 100 -17.18 27.36 -11.68
CA PHE A 100 -18.27 27.85 -12.53
C PHE A 100 -19.63 27.69 -11.83
N VAL A 101 -19.92 26.52 -11.24
CA VAL A 101 -21.17 26.28 -10.50
C VAL A 101 -21.26 27.20 -9.29
N ALA A 102 -20.16 27.34 -8.56
CA ALA A 102 -20.11 28.23 -7.41
C ALA A 102 -20.34 29.70 -7.79
N SER A 103 -19.88 30.14 -8.97
CA SER A 103 -20.10 31.51 -9.44
C SER A 103 -21.58 31.83 -9.69
N ARG A 104 -22.43 30.81 -9.86
CA ARG A 104 -23.87 30.96 -10.06
C ARG A 104 -24.65 31.06 -8.75
N LEU A 105 -24.13 30.51 -7.67
CA LEU A 105 -24.81 30.34 -6.38
C LEU A 105 -24.92 31.63 -5.53
N ASN A 106 -24.32 32.75 -5.98
CA ASN A 106 -24.25 34.06 -5.31
C ASN A 106 -23.84 34.07 -3.82
N SER A 107 -23.50 32.92 -3.23
CA SER A 107 -23.08 32.78 -1.84
C SER A 107 -21.58 32.56 -1.78
N GLU A 108 -20.89 33.48 -1.10
CA GLU A 108 -19.44 33.42 -0.89
C GLU A 108 -19.01 32.11 -0.20
N ILE A 109 -19.88 31.58 0.67
CA ILE A 109 -19.66 30.36 1.45
C ILE A 109 -19.67 29.11 0.56
N ALA A 110 -20.61 29.00 -0.38
CA ALA A 110 -20.66 27.84 -1.29
C ALA A 110 -19.43 27.79 -2.22
N PHE A 111 -18.86 28.96 -2.53
CA PHE A 111 -17.64 29.09 -3.32
C PHE A 111 -16.42 28.50 -2.62
N ILE A 112 -16.26 28.85 -1.35
CA ILE A 112 -15.17 28.37 -0.50
C ILE A 112 -15.28 26.86 -0.28
N ALA A 113 -16.47 26.37 0.12
CA ALA A 113 -16.69 24.96 0.40
C ALA A 113 -16.46 24.08 -0.84
N THR A 114 -16.88 24.54 -2.01
CA THR A 114 -16.76 23.75 -3.25
C THR A 114 -15.33 23.70 -3.77
N GLY A 115 -14.59 24.80 -3.72
CA GLY A 115 -13.17 24.83 -4.13
C GLY A 115 -12.28 23.97 -3.23
N VAL A 116 -12.48 24.06 -1.91
CA VAL A 116 -11.66 23.33 -0.91
C VAL A 116 -11.87 21.82 -1.02
N VAL A 117 -13.11 21.35 -1.14
CA VAL A 117 -13.42 19.92 -1.19
C VAL A 117 -12.95 19.27 -2.49
N CYS A 118 -13.20 19.90 -3.65
CA CYS A 118 -12.74 19.37 -4.94
C CYS A 118 -11.21 19.37 -5.05
N GLY A 119 -10.53 20.38 -4.48
CA GLY A 119 -9.06 20.43 -4.45
C GLY A 119 -8.45 19.40 -3.51
N LEU A 120 -8.94 19.30 -2.26
CA LEU A 120 -8.41 18.36 -1.26
C LEU A 120 -8.63 16.90 -1.65
N GLY A 121 -9.85 16.56 -2.06
CA GLY A 121 -10.23 15.18 -2.35
C GLY A 121 -9.40 14.61 -3.50
N GLY A 122 -9.26 15.38 -4.59
CA GLY A 122 -8.47 14.95 -5.76
C GLY A 122 -6.98 14.81 -5.44
N VAL A 123 -6.40 15.75 -4.67
CA VAL A 123 -4.97 15.73 -4.31
C VAL A 123 -4.64 14.59 -3.35
N LEU A 124 -5.55 14.23 -2.43
CA LEU A 124 -5.34 13.07 -1.56
C LEU A 124 -5.26 11.78 -2.37
N ILE A 125 -6.17 11.60 -3.32
CA ILE A 125 -6.18 10.44 -4.21
C ILE A 125 -4.90 10.40 -5.07
N MET A 126 -4.43 11.57 -5.56
CA MET A 126 -3.15 11.71 -6.28
C MET A 126 -1.96 11.24 -5.44
N SER A 127 -1.91 11.64 -4.17
CA SER A 127 -0.74 11.44 -3.29
C SER A 127 -0.39 9.96 -3.10
N VAL A 128 -1.41 9.10 -3.19
CA VAL A 128 -1.29 7.65 -2.99
C VAL A 128 -0.79 6.94 -4.25
N GLY A 129 -1.06 7.44 -5.45
CA GLY A 129 -0.71 6.73 -6.70
C GLY A 129 0.52 7.26 -7.41
N VAL A 130 0.87 8.50 -7.12
CA VAL A 130 1.79 9.29 -7.94
C VAL A 130 3.08 9.55 -7.17
N GLY A 131 4.20 9.69 -7.88
CA GLY A 131 5.47 10.09 -7.27
C GLY A 131 5.36 11.47 -6.62
N ARG A 132 6.06 11.69 -5.50
CA ARG A 132 6.00 12.94 -4.72
C ARG A 132 6.14 14.21 -5.56
N ARG A 133 7.08 14.22 -6.52
CA ARG A 133 7.33 15.38 -7.41
C ARG A 133 6.12 15.71 -8.28
N GLN A 134 5.50 14.68 -8.86
CA GLN A 134 4.33 14.82 -9.72
C GLN A 134 3.11 15.24 -8.90
N ALA A 135 2.91 14.68 -7.69
CA ALA A 135 1.84 15.10 -6.78
C ALA A 135 1.96 16.59 -6.39
N ILE A 136 3.18 17.06 -6.11
CA ILE A 136 3.45 18.48 -5.84
C ILE A 136 3.15 19.34 -7.08
N ALA A 137 3.60 18.92 -8.27
CA ALA A 137 3.34 19.66 -9.51
C ALA A 137 1.84 19.81 -9.79
N VAL A 138 1.07 18.74 -9.59
CA VAL A 138 -0.40 18.76 -9.66
C VAL A 138 -0.99 19.73 -8.65
N LEU A 139 -0.56 19.67 -7.39
CA LEU A 139 -1.06 20.55 -6.34
C LEU A 139 -0.87 22.02 -6.71
N PHE A 140 0.29 22.37 -7.26
CA PHE A 140 0.55 23.71 -7.79
C PHE A 140 -0.35 24.07 -8.98
N ALA A 141 -0.56 23.16 -9.93
CA ALA A 141 -1.44 23.40 -11.08
C ALA A 141 -2.90 23.66 -10.65
N VAL A 142 -3.41 22.87 -9.70
CA VAL A 142 -4.75 23.04 -9.11
C VAL A 142 -4.85 24.37 -8.38
N ALA A 143 -3.83 24.73 -7.61
CA ALA A 143 -3.81 26.01 -6.90
C ALA A 143 -3.72 27.23 -7.83
N LEU A 144 -3.07 27.12 -8.99
CA LEU A 144 -3.00 28.18 -9.98
C LEU A 144 -4.32 28.36 -10.75
N THR A 145 -5.14 27.32 -10.86
CA THR A 145 -6.40 27.33 -11.62
C THR A 145 -7.32 28.51 -11.28
N PRO A 146 -7.65 28.81 -10.01
CA PRO A 146 -8.51 29.96 -9.69
C PRO A 146 -7.90 31.31 -10.09
N TYR A 147 -6.57 31.45 -10.09
CA TYR A 147 -5.89 32.69 -10.50
C TYR A 147 -5.98 32.89 -12.00
N VAL A 148 -5.82 31.82 -12.78
CA VAL A 148 -5.98 31.86 -14.24
C VAL A 148 -7.41 32.23 -14.60
N LEU A 149 -8.40 31.63 -13.93
CA LEU A 149 -9.81 31.97 -14.12
C LEU A 149 -10.12 33.42 -13.71
N PHE A 150 -9.54 33.90 -12.63
CA PHE A 150 -9.66 35.30 -12.22
C PHE A 150 -9.07 36.26 -13.27
N ALA A 151 -7.84 36.01 -13.71
CA ALA A 151 -7.17 36.84 -14.71
C ALA A 151 -7.92 36.86 -16.06
N SER A 152 -8.61 35.78 -16.39
CA SER A 152 -9.46 35.70 -17.59
C SER A 152 -10.79 36.44 -17.50
N GLY A 153 -11.12 37.04 -16.34
CA GLY A 153 -12.38 37.77 -16.13
C GLY A 153 -13.60 36.89 -15.84
N PHE A 154 -13.41 35.58 -15.68
CA PHE A 154 -14.49 34.64 -15.36
C PHE A 154 -14.99 34.76 -13.91
N LEU A 155 -14.15 35.26 -12.99
CA LEU A 155 -14.48 35.41 -11.57
C LEU A 155 -14.54 36.89 -11.18
N LYS A 156 -15.57 37.30 -10.41
CA LYS A 156 -15.73 38.67 -9.90
C LYS A 156 -14.71 38.99 -8.79
N SER A 157 -14.29 40.26 -8.68
CA SER A 157 -13.22 40.75 -7.76
C SER A 157 -13.38 40.35 -6.29
N VAL A 158 -14.60 40.35 -5.76
CA VAL A 158 -14.90 40.03 -4.35
C VAL A 158 -14.55 38.58 -3.99
N ALA A 159 -14.54 37.67 -4.98
CA ALA A 159 -14.23 36.27 -4.74
C ALA A 159 -12.74 36.01 -4.46
N LEU A 160 -11.82 36.88 -4.92
CA LEU A 160 -10.39 36.58 -4.88
C LEU A 160 -9.85 36.52 -3.44
N ALA A 161 -10.18 37.49 -2.59
CA ALA A 161 -9.69 37.53 -1.21
C ALA A 161 -10.14 36.30 -0.40
N GLY A 162 -11.40 35.89 -0.56
CA GLY A 162 -11.93 34.66 0.04
C GLY A 162 -11.20 33.43 -0.47
N ILE A 163 -11.01 33.29 -1.79
CA ILE A 163 -10.26 32.17 -2.36
C ILE A 163 -8.84 32.10 -1.78
N MET A 164 -8.12 33.21 -1.65
CA MET A 164 -6.77 33.23 -1.08
C MET A 164 -6.74 32.75 0.37
N ALA A 165 -7.66 33.27 1.19
CA ALA A 165 -7.72 32.98 2.62
C ALA A 165 -7.86 31.47 2.90
N PHE A 166 -8.53 30.72 2.02
CA PHE A 166 -8.71 29.28 2.17
C PHE A 166 -7.74 28.44 1.33
N THR A 167 -7.35 28.92 0.15
CA THR A 167 -6.47 28.14 -0.75
C THR A 167 -5.08 27.98 -0.17
N VAL A 168 -4.51 29.02 0.45
CA VAL A 168 -3.14 28.94 0.99
C VAL A 168 -3.03 27.94 2.16
N PRO A 169 -3.88 27.98 3.21
CA PRO A 169 -3.86 26.99 4.27
C PRO A 169 -4.17 25.58 3.76
N THR A 170 -5.12 25.46 2.83
CA THR A 170 -5.49 24.18 2.23
C THR A 170 -4.34 23.57 1.45
N LEU A 171 -3.62 24.37 0.65
CA LEU A 171 -2.45 23.92 -0.09
C LEU A 171 -1.32 23.50 0.85
N PHE A 172 -1.07 24.28 1.91
CA PHE A 172 -0.09 23.91 2.92
C PHE A 172 -0.44 22.58 3.59
N TYR A 173 -1.70 22.40 4.00
CA TYR A 173 -2.20 21.15 4.56
C TYR A 173 -2.07 19.97 3.58
N CYS A 174 -2.49 20.15 2.33
CA CYS A 174 -2.29 19.17 1.26
C CYS A 174 -0.83 18.77 1.09
N LEU A 175 0.08 19.74 1.08
CA LEU A 175 1.52 19.50 0.93
C LEU A 175 2.04 18.63 2.09
N VAL A 176 1.67 18.98 3.32
CA VAL A 176 2.03 18.20 4.51
C VAL A 176 1.49 16.77 4.40
N LEU A 177 0.22 16.61 4.02
CA LEU A 177 -0.36 15.28 3.85
C LEU A 177 0.34 14.47 2.76
N VAL A 178 0.64 15.05 1.59
CA VAL A 178 1.40 14.37 0.52
C VAL A 178 2.75 13.88 1.04
N ILE A 179 3.46 14.70 1.82
CA ILE A 179 4.76 14.34 2.40
C ILE A 179 4.59 13.23 3.45
N VAL A 180 3.64 13.37 4.38
CA VAL A 180 3.40 12.39 5.45
C VAL A 180 2.98 11.05 4.87
N PHE A 181 2.05 11.03 3.91
CA PHE A 181 1.65 9.80 3.23
C PHE A 181 2.84 9.15 2.51
N ASP A 182 3.64 9.91 1.76
CA ASP A 182 4.82 9.36 1.09
C ASP A 182 5.80 8.71 2.08
N LEU A 183 6.02 9.35 3.24
CA LEU A 183 6.86 8.80 4.31
C LEU A 183 6.25 7.53 4.94
N LEU A 184 4.94 7.51 5.19
CA LEU A 184 4.24 6.34 5.73
C LEU A 184 4.29 5.17 4.76
N PHE A 185 4.07 5.40 3.46
CA PHE A 185 4.17 4.35 2.44
C PHE A 185 5.59 3.78 2.36
N ARG A 186 6.62 4.64 2.38
CA ARG A 186 8.02 4.17 2.41
C ARG A 186 8.32 3.33 3.64
N LYS A 187 7.85 3.75 4.82
CA LYS A 187 8.03 2.99 6.07
C LYS A 187 7.34 1.62 6.01
N ASN A 188 6.08 1.60 5.56
CA ASN A 188 5.31 0.37 5.43
C ASN A 188 5.93 -0.59 4.40
N TYR A 189 6.42 -0.06 3.28
CA TYR A 189 7.12 -0.84 2.28
C TYR A 189 8.39 -1.49 2.85
N MET A 190 9.23 -0.72 3.53
CA MET A 190 10.45 -1.25 4.15
C MET A 190 10.13 -2.29 5.23
N ALA A 191 9.12 -2.05 6.06
CA ALA A 191 8.68 -3.00 7.08
C ALA A 191 8.20 -4.32 6.46
N ARG A 192 7.42 -4.27 5.36
CA ARG A 192 7.00 -5.47 4.64
C ARG A 192 8.16 -6.22 4.02
N LYS A 193 9.14 -5.51 3.43
CA LYS A 193 10.35 -6.13 2.85
C LYS A 193 11.18 -6.83 3.93
N GLN A 194 11.30 -6.24 5.12
CA GLN A 194 11.96 -6.86 6.27
C GLN A 194 11.22 -8.11 6.75
N LEU A 195 9.91 -8.03 6.94
CA LEU A 195 9.08 -9.19 7.34
C LEU A 195 9.17 -10.34 6.33
N LEU A 196 9.17 -10.04 5.02
CA LEU A 196 9.33 -11.06 3.99
C LEU A 196 10.72 -11.71 4.04
N ALA A 197 11.77 -10.92 4.23
CA ALA A 197 13.13 -11.44 4.37
C ALA A 197 13.30 -12.33 5.62
N GLU A 198 12.71 -11.94 6.75
CA GLU A 198 12.70 -12.74 7.98
C GLU A 198 11.89 -14.02 7.81
N LYS A 199 10.74 -13.95 7.13
CA LYS A 199 9.93 -15.13 6.80
C LYS A 199 10.73 -16.14 5.97
N ILE A 200 11.41 -15.70 4.92
CA ILE A 200 12.25 -16.57 4.07
C ILE A 200 13.37 -17.22 4.90
N ARG A 201 14.02 -16.46 5.80
CA ARG A 201 15.06 -17.00 6.69
C ARG A 201 14.49 -18.05 7.65
N ALA A 202 13.31 -17.81 8.21
CA ALA A 202 12.64 -18.75 9.10
C ALA A 202 12.25 -20.05 8.36
N GLU A 203 11.77 -19.94 7.12
CA GLU A 203 11.45 -21.10 6.27
C GLU A 203 12.72 -21.91 5.94
N GLN A 204 13.82 -21.25 5.60
CA GLN A 204 15.11 -21.91 5.35
C GLN A 204 15.64 -22.64 6.59
N ALA A 205 15.60 -22.00 7.76
CA ALA A 205 16.00 -22.64 9.02
C ALA A 205 15.11 -23.85 9.34
N THR A 206 13.81 -23.76 9.05
CA THR A 206 12.86 -24.87 9.23
C THR A 206 13.19 -26.04 8.31
N LEU A 207 13.52 -25.77 7.04
CA LEU A 207 13.93 -26.80 6.08
C LEU A 207 15.21 -27.51 6.53
N LEU A 208 16.23 -26.75 6.94
CA LEU A 208 17.49 -27.33 7.44
C LEU A 208 17.27 -28.18 8.70
N LYS A 209 16.42 -27.72 9.63
CA LYS A 209 16.03 -28.50 10.81
C LYS A 209 15.38 -29.83 10.42
N ASN A 210 14.45 -29.79 9.46
CA ASN A 210 13.76 -31.00 9.00
C ASN A 210 14.71 -31.98 8.30
N GLN A 211 15.63 -31.47 7.48
CA GLN A 211 16.68 -32.28 6.84
C GLN A 211 17.60 -32.93 7.88
N PHE A 212 18.03 -32.16 8.89
CA PHE A 212 18.85 -32.69 9.98
C PHE A 212 18.13 -33.78 10.75
N LEU A 213 16.86 -33.56 11.15
CA LEU A 213 16.07 -34.57 11.87
C LEU A 213 15.86 -35.83 11.03
N ALA A 214 15.65 -35.70 9.72
CA ALA A 214 15.54 -36.83 8.81
C ALA A 214 16.85 -37.64 8.75
N LEU A 215 17.99 -36.96 8.65
CA LEU A 215 19.32 -37.58 8.65
C LEU A 215 19.59 -38.32 9.97
N VAL A 216 19.41 -37.66 11.11
CA VAL A 216 19.60 -38.27 12.44
C VAL A 216 18.65 -39.47 12.63
N SER A 217 17.40 -39.36 12.20
CA SER A 217 16.44 -40.48 12.32
C SER A 217 16.84 -41.68 11.45
N HIS A 218 17.38 -41.44 10.27
CA HIS A 218 17.91 -42.49 9.41
C HIS A 218 19.11 -43.18 10.08
N ASP A 219 20.04 -42.40 10.61
CA ASP A 219 21.27 -42.90 11.21
C ASP A 219 21.03 -43.63 12.54
N LEU A 220 19.97 -43.26 13.28
CA LEU A 220 19.56 -43.95 14.51
C LEU A 220 18.79 -45.25 14.25
N LYS A 221 18.12 -45.40 13.10
CA LYS A 221 17.39 -46.63 12.76
C LYS A 221 18.31 -47.83 12.56
N GLY A 222 19.48 -47.63 11.94
CA GLY A 222 20.49 -48.68 11.75
C GLY A 222 20.95 -49.37 13.04
N PRO A 223 21.51 -48.63 14.02
CA PRO A 223 21.95 -49.19 15.28
C PRO A 223 20.77 -49.71 16.11
N ALA A 224 19.62 -49.03 16.13
CA ALA A 224 18.44 -49.53 16.84
C ALA A 224 17.95 -50.88 16.26
N GLY A 225 17.94 -51.03 14.94
CA GLY A 225 17.61 -52.29 14.27
C GLY A 225 18.63 -53.40 14.58
N THR A 226 19.91 -53.04 14.67
CA THR A 226 20.99 -53.97 15.03
C THR A 226 20.85 -54.46 16.46
N ILE A 227 20.66 -53.55 17.43
CA ILE A 227 20.43 -53.90 18.84
C ILE A 227 19.22 -54.80 18.99
N LYS A 228 18.11 -54.47 18.31
CA LYS A 228 16.90 -55.31 18.31
C LYS A 228 17.18 -56.69 17.73
N GLY A 229 17.88 -56.78 16.61
CA GLY A 229 18.26 -58.07 16.00
C GLY A 229 19.07 -58.95 16.94
N TYR A 230 20.03 -58.37 17.69
CA TYR A 230 20.76 -59.10 18.72
C TYR A 230 19.87 -59.54 19.89
N MET A 231 18.94 -58.69 20.35
CA MET A 231 17.99 -59.07 21.41
C MET A 231 17.07 -60.23 20.98
N ASP A 232 16.58 -60.22 19.74
CA ASP A 232 15.71 -61.28 19.20
C ASP A 232 16.45 -62.64 19.11
N LEU A 233 17.74 -62.63 18.77
CA LEU A 233 18.60 -63.84 18.79
C LEU A 233 18.83 -64.38 20.21
N ILE A 234 19.05 -63.48 21.19
CA ILE A 234 19.22 -63.86 22.60
C ILE A 234 17.93 -64.49 23.14
N ILE A 235 16.77 -63.88 22.87
CA ILE A 235 15.45 -64.35 23.35
C ILE A 235 15.05 -65.69 22.70
N SER A 236 15.36 -65.88 21.41
CA SER A 236 15.02 -67.12 20.69
C SER A 236 15.93 -68.31 21.02
N GLY A 237 17.03 -68.09 21.75
CA GLY A 237 17.97 -69.16 22.13
C GLY A 237 18.76 -69.74 20.97
N GLN A 238 18.70 -69.12 19.78
CA GLN A 238 19.43 -69.55 18.58
C GLN A 238 20.77 -68.80 18.45
N ILE A 239 21.55 -68.75 19.53
CA ILE A 239 22.90 -68.20 19.46
C ILE A 239 23.78 -69.30 18.83
N PRO A 240 24.40 -69.06 17.66
CA PRO A 240 25.32 -70.02 17.08
C PRO A 240 26.48 -70.24 18.07
N SER A 241 26.70 -71.50 18.48
CA SER A 241 27.69 -71.85 19.52
C SER A 241 29.12 -71.44 19.17
N ASP A 242 29.41 -71.21 17.88
CA ASP A 242 30.72 -70.80 17.36
C ASP A 242 31.03 -69.30 17.57
N ASP A 243 30.02 -68.44 17.73
CA ASP A 243 30.20 -66.99 17.91
C ASP A 243 30.31 -66.55 19.37
N THR A 244 29.93 -67.40 20.31
CA THR A 244 29.97 -67.11 21.75
C THR A 244 31.37 -66.76 22.26
N GLY A 245 32.40 -67.41 21.70
CA GLY A 245 33.81 -67.15 22.07
C GLY A 245 34.28 -65.76 21.63
N ARG A 246 33.90 -65.31 20.43
CA ARG A 246 34.30 -64.00 19.88
C ARG A 246 33.61 -62.83 20.58
N ILE A 247 32.37 -63.02 21.01
CA ILE A 247 31.65 -61.98 21.75
C ILE A 247 32.23 -61.81 23.15
N MET A 248 32.62 -62.89 23.85
CA MET A 248 33.32 -62.78 25.13
C MET A 248 34.70 -62.12 24.98
N GLU A 249 35.42 -62.38 23.89
CA GLU A 249 36.71 -61.75 23.59
C GLU A 249 36.56 -60.25 23.26
N ALA A 250 35.50 -59.87 22.53
CA ALA A 250 35.20 -58.46 22.24
C ALA A 250 34.64 -57.69 23.46
N CYS A 251 33.96 -58.37 24.40
CA CYS A 251 33.53 -57.77 25.67
C CYS A 251 34.67 -57.71 26.70
N ALA A 252 35.75 -58.46 26.51
CA ALA A 252 36.99 -58.37 27.29
C ALA A 252 37.84 -57.14 26.88
N LEU A 253 37.19 -56.02 26.56
CA LEU A 253 37.88 -54.76 26.27
C LEU A 253 38.68 -54.33 27.50
N PRO A 254 39.95 -53.93 27.32
CA PRO A 254 40.80 -53.46 28.40
C PRO A 254 40.16 -52.23 29.07
N PRO A 255 40.39 -52.03 30.38
CA PRO A 255 39.79 -50.92 31.13
C PRO A 255 40.12 -49.59 30.46
N ILE A 256 39.08 -48.81 30.18
CA ILE A 256 39.20 -47.49 29.57
C ILE A 256 40.06 -46.64 30.51
N GLN A 257 41.30 -46.38 30.12
CA GLN A 257 42.15 -45.42 30.82
C GLN A 257 41.63 -44.02 30.49
N CYS A 258 40.91 -43.41 31.43
CA CYS A 258 40.61 -41.97 31.40
C CYS A 258 41.93 -41.20 31.46
N GLN A 259 42.43 -40.75 30.31
CA GLN A 259 43.47 -39.73 30.27
C GLN A 259 42.87 -38.40 30.74
N LYS A 260 43.44 -37.86 31.82
CA LYS A 260 43.14 -36.56 32.41
C LYS A 260 43.70 -35.41 31.58
#